data_AF-A0A671NC35-F1
#
_entry.id   AF-A0A671NC35-F1
#
_cell.length_a   1.000
_cell.length_b   1.000
_cell.length_c   1.000
_cell.angle_alpha   90.00
_cell.angle_beta   90.00
_cell.angle_gamma   90.00
#
_symmetry.space_group_name_H-M   'P 1'
#
loop_
_entity.id
_entity.type
_entity.pdbx_description
1 polymer ?
#
loop_
_entity_poly.entity_id
_entity_poly.type
_entity_poly.pdbx_seq_one_letter_code
_entity_poly.pdbx_strand_id
1 'polypeptide(L)'
;INHPPALSSVVALGANIICNKIPGLAPRQRAICQSRPDAIIVIGEGAQLGINECQYQFRYGRWNCSALGERTVFGQELRVGSREAAFTYAITAAGVAHAVTAACSQGNMSHCSCDREKQGYYNQEEGWKWGGCSADIKYGIEFSRKFVDVRLFFCTKRMKLECKCHGVSGSCTTKTCWTTLPKFREIGYVLKDKYNKAVHVEVVRASRLRQPTFLKVKKTHGYQKPLETDLVYIERSPNYCEEDAKTGSVGTQGRLCNRTSPHTDGCDLMCCGRGYNTHQYTKVWQCNCKFQWCCFVKCNTCSERTEVFTCK
;
A
#
# COMPACT_ATOMS: atom_id res chain seq x y z
N ILE A 1 27.64 -16.56 12.64
CA ILE A 1 27.73 -15.73 11.42
C ILE A 1 27.17 -16.59 10.29
N ASN A 2 25.86 -16.46 10.01
CA ASN A 2 25.21 -17.26 8.97
C ASN A 2 25.39 -16.52 7.65
N HIS A 3 26.34 -16.96 6.83
CA HIS A 3 26.44 -16.52 5.44
C HIS A 3 25.22 -17.01 4.66
N PRO A 4 24.56 -16.16 3.84
CA PRO A 4 23.55 -16.63 2.91
C PRO A 4 24.20 -17.59 1.89
N PRO A 5 23.48 -18.61 1.39
CA PRO A 5 24.03 -19.52 0.40
C PRO A 5 24.37 -18.75 -0.87
N ALA A 6 25.54 -19.06 -1.44
CA ALA A 6 26.03 -18.40 -2.64
C ALA A 6 25.09 -18.71 -3.82
N LEU A 7 24.53 -17.67 -4.45
CA LEU A 7 23.87 -17.79 -5.75
C LEU A 7 24.87 -18.33 -6.77
N SER A 8 24.41 -19.21 -7.67
CA SER A 8 25.22 -19.65 -8.82
C SER A 8 25.75 -18.43 -9.57
N SER A 9 27.00 -18.48 -10.05
CA SER A 9 27.69 -17.34 -10.69
C SER A 9 26.89 -16.73 -11.86
N VAL A 10 26.15 -17.56 -12.60
CA VAL A 10 25.26 -17.14 -13.69
C VAL A 10 24.04 -16.35 -13.19
N VAL A 11 23.43 -16.79 -12.08
CA VAL A 11 22.28 -16.10 -11.45
C VAL A 11 22.74 -14.81 -10.79
N ALA A 12 23.93 -14.79 -10.19
CA ALA A 12 24.53 -13.59 -9.62
C ALA A 12 24.90 -12.54 -10.68
N LEU A 13 25.43 -12.97 -11.85
CA LEU A 13 25.68 -12.09 -13.00
C LEU A 13 24.39 -11.51 -13.58
N GLY A 14 23.35 -12.34 -13.74
CA GLY A 14 22.02 -11.90 -14.18
C GLY A 14 21.35 -10.91 -13.21
N ALA A 15 21.42 -11.20 -11.91
CA ALA A 15 20.93 -10.33 -10.84
C ALA A 15 21.65 -8.97 -10.83
N ASN A 16 22.98 -8.97 -10.96
CA ASN A 16 23.77 -7.74 -11.01
C ASN A 16 23.38 -6.84 -12.20
N ILE A 17 23.16 -7.42 -13.39
CA ILE A 17 22.75 -6.66 -14.57
C ILE A 17 21.33 -6.08 -14.40
N ILE A 18 20.39 -6.85 -13.85
CA ILE A 18 19.00 -6.40 -13.62
C ILE A 18 18.97 -5.29 -12.57
N CYS A 19 19.58 -5.51 -11.41
CA CYS A 19 19.55 -4.56 -10.28
C CYS A 19 20.28 -3.24 -10.56
N ASN A 20 21.29 -3.25 -11.43
CA ASN A 20 21.98 -2.02 -11.86
C ASN A 20 21.15 -1.22 -12.87
N LYS A 21 20.29 -1.88 -13.65
CA LYS A 21 19.42 -1.24 -14.64
C LYS A 21 18.14 -0.67 -14.05
N ILE A 22 17.73 -1.06 -12.84
CA ILE A 22 16.54 -0.49 -12.18
C ILE A 22 16.87 0.94 -11.74
N PRO A 23 16.25 1.97 -12.35
CA PRO A 23 16.44 3.35 -11.91
C PRO A 23 15.95 3.54 -10.47
N GLY A 24 16.47 4.53 -9.76
CA GLY A 24 15.93 4.93 -8.46
C GLY A 24 16.32 4.08 -7.25
N LEU A 25 16.89 2.88 -7.43
CA LEU A 25 17.36 2.10 -6.27
C LEU A 25 18.54 2.81 -5.57
N ALA A 26 18.37 3.06 -4.27
CA ALA A 26 19.43 3.51 -3.39
C ALA A 26 20.54 2.43 -3.30
N PRO A 27 21.80 2.79 -3.00
CA PRO A 27 22.90 1.82 -2.90
C PRO A 27 22.59 0.62 -2.00
N ARG A 28 21.93 0.85 -0.86
CA ARG A 28 21.49 -0.21 0.06
C ARG A 28 20.42 -1.12 -0.55
N GLN A 29 19.44 -0.56 -1.26
CA GLN A 29 18.39 -1.33 -1.93
C GLN A 29 18.98 -2.18 -3.07
N ARG A 30 19.99 -1.64 -3.78
CA ARG A 30 20.72 -2.36 -4.82
C ARG A 30 21.48 -3.56 -4.26
N ALA A 31 22.12 -3.45 -3.10
CA ALA A 31 22.76 -4.59 -2.42
C ALA A 31 21.75 -5.68 -2.02
N ILE A 32 20.53 -5.29 -1.59
CA ILE A 32 19.46 -6.25 -1.31
C ILE A 32 19.00 -6.93 -2.60
N CYS A 33 18.82 -6.17 -3.68
CA CYS A 33 18.43 -6.72 -4.98
C CYS A 33 19.47 -7.73 -5.50
N GLN A 34 20.77 -7.44 -5.37
CA GLN A 34 21.85 -8.33 -5.80
C GLN A 34 21.94 -9.61 -4.95
N SER A 35 21.67 -9.52 -3.64
CA SER A 35 21.69 -10.69 -2.75
C SER A 35 20.40 -11.52 -2.78
N ARG A 36 19.27 -10.90 -3.18
CA ARG A 36 17.93 -11.50 -3.21
C ARG A 36 17.19 -11.07 -4.49
N PRO A 37 17.60 -11.53 -5.68
CA PRO A 37 16.96 -11.16 -6.94
C PRO A 37 15.55 -11.74 -7.09
N ASP A 38 15.26 -12.86 -6.44
CA ASP A 38 13.90 -13.43 -6.36
C ASP A 38 12.93 -12.46 -5.65
N ALA A 39 13.43 -11.66 -4.71
CA ALA A 39 12.63 -10.73 -3.96
C ALA A 39 12.23 -9.48 -4.75
N ILE A 40 13.03 -9.04 -5.73
CA ILE A 40 12.79 -7.74 -6.37
C ILE A 40 11.46 -7.68 -7.13
N ILE A 41 11.05 -8.81 -7.72
CA ILE A 41 9.77 -8.94 -8.42
C ILE A 41 8.61 -8.76 -7.44
N VAL A 42 8.65 -9.50 -6.33
CA VAL A 42 7.63 -9.43 -5.26
C VAL A 42 7.59 -8.05 -4.60
N ILE A 43 8.73 -7.40 -4.42
CA ILE A 43 8.81 -6.01 -3.92
C ILE A 43 8.12 -5.07 -4.90
N GLY A 44 8.37 -5.20 -6.21
CA GLY A 44 7.73 -4.39 -7.25
C GLY A 44 6.21 -4.55 -7.25
N GLU A 45 5.71 -5.79 -7.19
CA GLU A 45 4.28 -6.10 -7.07
C GLU A 45 3.67 -5.48 -5.81
N GLY A 46 4.35 -5.63 -4.66
CA GLY A 46 3.89 -5.07 -3.39
C GLY A 46 3.86 -3.54 -3.38
N ALA A 47 4.85 -2.91 -4.00
CA ALA A 47 4.87 -1.46 -4.10
C ALA A 47 3.79 -0.95 -5.08
N GLN A 48 3.54 -1.63 -6.20
CA GLN A 48 2.41 -1.31 -7.08
C GLN A 48 1.06 -1.49 -6.38
N LEU A 49 0.91 -2.55 -5.57
CA LEU A 49 -0.27 -2.75 -4.72
C LEU A 49 -0.47 -1.55 -3.78
N GLY A 50 0.60 -1.04 -3.18
CA GLY A 50 0.60 0.18 -2.37
C GLY A 50 0.15 1.43 -3.14
N ILE A 51 0.68 1.64 -4.36
CA ILE A 51 0.33 2.78 -5.22
C ILE A 51 -1.13 2.73 -5.64
N ASN A 52 -1.63 1.56 -6.06
CA ASN A 52 -3.02 1.38 -6.45
C ASN A 52 -3.97 1.69 -5.28
N GLU A 53 -3.62 1.26 -4.07
CA GLU A 53 -4.39 1.57 -2.88
C GLU A 53 -4.29 3.05 -2.49
N CYS A 54 -3.14 3.68 -2.68
CA CYS A 54 -2.98 5.12 -2.49
C CYS A 54 -3.89 5.93 -3.41
N GLN A 55 -3.88 5.63 -4.71
CA GLN A 55 -4.78 6.22 -5.69
C GLN A 55 -6.23 5.98 -5.32
N TYR A 56 -6.57 4.78 -4.84
CA TYR A 56 -7.90 4.49 -4.34
C TYR A 56 -8.27 5.41 -3.17
N GLN A 57 -7.46 5.47 -2.11
CA GLN A 57 -7.75 6.26 -0.91
C GLN A 57 -7.85 7.78 -1.20
N PHE A 58 -7.18 8.26 -2.25
CA PHE A 58 -7.10 9.69 -2.60
C PHE A 58 -7.81 10.05 -3.92
N ARG A 59 -8.61 9.14 -4.51
CA ARG A 59 -9.31 9.34 -5.79
C ARG A 59 -10.14 10.62 -5.88
N TYR A 60 -10.66 11.06 -4.73
CA TYR A 60 -11.52 12.24 -4.58
C TYR A 60 -10.81 13.44 -3.93
N GLY A 61 -9.50 13.36 -3.68
CA GLY A 61 -8.70 14.49 -3.19
C GLY A 61 -8.05 15.24 -4.34
N ARG A 62 -7.65 16.50 -4.12
CA ARG A 62 -6.87 17.32 -5.08
C ARG A 62 -5.51 16.68 -5.41
N TRP A 63 -4.86 16.12 -4.39
CA TRP A 63 -3.78 15.18 -4.58
C TRP A 63 -4.38 13.77 -4.64
N ASN A 64 -4.20 13.07 -5.77
CA ASN A 64 -4.74 11.73 -6.04
C ASN A 64 -3.63 10.67 -6.18
N CYS A 65 -2.48 10.90 -5.55
CA CYS A 65 -1.32 10.01 -5.63
C CYS A 65 -0.73 9.86 -7.06
N SER A 66 -0.97 10.84 -7.94
CA SER A 66 -0.51 10.87 -9.35
C SER A 66 0.88 11.49 -9.56
N ALA A 67 1.41 12.21 -8.57
CA ALA A 67 2.80 12.70 -8.55
C ALA A 67 3.86 11.57 -8.51
N LEU A 68 3.44 10.31 -8.69
CA LEU A 68 4.26 9.11 -8.77
C LEU A 68 4.54 8.69 -10.23
N GLY A 69 4.15 9.53 -11.21
CA GLY A 69 4.28 9.27 -12.64
C GLY A 69 5.65 9.63 -13.22
N GLU A 70 6.53 8.62 -13.31
CA GLU A 70 7.84 8.53 -13.99
C GLU A 70 9.07 9.13 -13.27
N ARG A 71 10.14 8.41 -12.92
CA ARG A 71 10.60 7.03 -13.22
C ARG A 71 10.92 6.27 -11.92
N THR A 72 10.26 5.12 -11.77
CA THR A 72 10.44 4.01 -10.82
C THR A 72 9.76 4.09 -9.46
N VAL A 73 9.14 2.95 -9.14
CA VAL A 73 8.49 2.55 -7.89
C VAL A 73 9.39 2.72 -6.66
N PHE A 74 10.71 2.87 -6.86
CA PHE A 74 11.73 2.96 -5.81
C PHE A 74 12.49 4.29 -5.79
N GLY A 75 12.24 5.20 -6.74
CA GLY A 75 13.15 6.31 -7.05
C GLY A 75 12.64 7.73 -6.84
N GLN A 76 11.38 7.93 -6.48
CA GLN A 76 10.86 9.29 -6.30
C GLN A 76 10.64 9.58 -4.82
N GLU A 77 11.64 10.22 -4.22
CA GLU A 77 11.44 10.95 -2.98
C GLU A 77 10.43 12.07 -3.27
N LEU A 78 9.27 12.04 -2.62
CA LEU A 78 8.38 13.19 -2.63
C LEU A 78 9.18 14.38 -2.10
N ARG A 79 9.35 15.41 -2.94
CA ARG A 79 10.27 16.53 -2.71
C ARG A 79 9.99 17.31 -1.43
N VAL A 80 8.76 17.21 -0.93
CA VAL A 80 8.26 17.85 0.28
C VAL A 80 7.94 16.77 1.30
N GLY A 81 8.44 16.93 2.53
CA GLY A 81 8.12 16.04 3.66
C GLY A 81 6.70 16.22 4.20
N SER A 82 5.69 16.11 3.33
CA SER A 82 4.28 16.37 3.59
C SER A 82 3.55 15.18 4.21
N ARG A 83 2.29 15.40 4.62
CA ARG A 83 1.40 14.32 5.10
C ARG A 83 1.16 13.28 4.02
N GLU A 84 1.01 13.72 2.77
CA GLU A 84 0.79 12.84 1.62
C GLU A 84 2.02 11.95 1.42
N ALA A 85 3.23 12.50 1.58
CA ALA A 85 4.46 11.72 1.54
C ALA A 85 4.55 10.66 2.62
N ALA A 86 4.25 11.02 3.87
CA ALA A 86 4.21 10.07 4.97
C ALA A 86 3.26 8.91 4.71
N PHE A 87 2.07 9.19 4.13
CA PHE A 87 1.12 8.15 3.76
C PHE A 87 1.64 7.26 2.63
N THR A 88 2.21 7.83 1.56
CA THR A 88 2.76 7.07 0.43
C THR A 88 3.85 6.10 0.88
N TYR A 89 4.80 6.56 1.70
CA TYR A 89 5.84 5.66 2.22
C TYR A 89 5.25 4.53 3.07
N ALA A 90 4.26 4.85 3.91
CA ALA A 90 3.61 3.86 4.77
C ALA A 90 2.82 2.82 3.98
N ILE A 91 2.02 3.22 2.99
CA ILE A 91 1.20 2.30 2.18
C ILE A 91 2.06 1.46 1.23
N THR A 92 3.13 2.02 0.66
CA THR A 92 4.09 1.30 -0.18
C THR A 92 4.87 0.27 0.65
N ALA A 93 5.36 0.65 1.83
CA ALA A 93 6.02 -0.29 2.74
C ALA A 93 5.08 -1.41 3.19
N ALA A 94 3.81 -1.08 3.47
CA ALA A 94 2.79 -2.05 3.82
C ALA A 94 2.49 -3.01 2.66
N GLY A 95 2.44 -2.49 1.43
CA GLY A 95 2.27 -3.27 0.21
C GLY A 95 3.42 -4.26 0.00
N VAL A 96 4.67 -3.82 0.17
CA VAL A 96 5.85 -4.70 0.13
C VAL A 96 5.78 -5.78 1.21
N ALA A 97 5.47 -5.42 2.47
CA ALA A 97 5.36 -6.39 3.55
C ALA A 97 4.25 -7.42 3.29
N HIS A 98 3.11 -6.97 2.75
CA HIS A 98 1.97 -7.82 2.41
C HIS A 98 2.32 -8.79 1.28
N ALA A 99 2.88 -8.30 0.18
CA ALA A 99 3.27 -9.12 -0.97
C ALA A 99 4.36 -10.13 -0.62
N VAL A 100 5.40 -9.72 0.12
CA VAL A 100 6.47 -10.62 0.59
C VAL A 100 5.89 -11.74 1.45
N THR A 101 5.02 -11.39 2.40
CA THR A 101 4.38 -12.39 3.27
C THR A 101 3.51 -13.36 2.47
N ALA A 102 2.74 -12.86 1.50
CA ALA A 102 1.90 -13.66 0.64
C ALA A 102 2.75 -14.62 -0.22
N ALA A 103 3.81 -14.12 -0.85
CA ALA A 103 4.71 -14.92 -1.67
C ALA A 103 5.40 -16.03 -0.87
N CYS A 104 5.84 -15.74 0.36
CA CYS A 104 6.40 -16.74 1.27
C CYS A 104 5.38 -17.82 1.64
N SER A 105 4.13 -17.44 1.85
CA SER A 105 3.06 -18.38 2.20
C SER A 105 2.63 -19.26 1.02
N GLN A 106 2.83 -18.77 -0.20
CA GLN A 106 2.55 -19.50 -1.45
C GLN A 106 3.73 -20.36 -1.92
N GLY A 107 4.92 -20.18 -1.34
CA GLY A 107 6.14 -20.85 -1.80
C GLY A 107 6.78 -20.23 -3.05
N ASN A 108 6.38 -19.01 -3.43
CA ASN A 108 6.88 -18.29 -4.61
C ASN A 108 8.19 -17.51 -4.35
N MET A 109 8.68 -17.49 -3.12
CA MET A 109 9.90 -16.80 -2.72
C MET A 109 10.82 -17.75 -1.96
N SER A 110 12.13 -17.69 -2.26
CA SER A 110 13.12 -18.52 -1.58
C SER A 110 13.48 -17.95 -0.20
N HIS A 111 14.11 -18.74 0.67
CA HIS A 111 14.58 -18.30 1.99
C HIS A 111 13.52 -17.73 2.95
N CYS A 112 12.25 -18.07 2.76
CA CYS A 112 11.19 -17.85 3.73
C CYS A 112 10.21 -19.02 3.72
N SER A 113 9.37 -19.12 4.75
CA SER A 113 8.35 -20.18 4.86
C SER A 113 7.11 -19.66 5.58
N CYS A 114 6.09 -20.51 5.68
CA CYS A 114 4.97 -20.32 6.60
C CYS A 114 5.47 -20.12 8.04
N ASP A 115 4.63 -19.48 8.86
CA ASP A 115 4.82 -19.33 10.29
C ASP A 115 4.81 -20.70 10.97
N ARG A 116 5.98 -21.10 11.49
CA ARG A 116 6.21 -22.39 12.15
C ARG A 116 5.76 -22.40 13.61
N GLU A 117 5.56 -21.22 14.22
CA GLU A 117 5.07 -21.12 15.61
C GLU A 117 3.64 -21.66 15.74
N LYS A 118 2.87 -21.65 14.64
CA LYS A 118 1.46 -22.02 14.60
C LYS A 118 1.19 -23.34 13.88
N GLN A 119 2.06 -24.34 14.04
CA GLN A 119 1.89 -25.66 13.44
C GLN A 119 1.64 -26.74 14.51
N GLY A 120 0.68 -27.63 14.26
CA GLY A 120 0.48 -28.85 15.03
C GLY A 120 -0.24 -28.72 16.38
N TYR A 121 -0.54 -27.51 16.85
CA TYR A 121 -1.31 -27.32 18.10
C TYR A 121 -2.80 -27.63 17.88
N TYR A 122 -3.38 -28.44 18.77
CA TYR A 122 -4.80 -28.78 18.79
C TYR A 122 -5.51 -28.04 19.92
N ASN A 123 -6.51 -27.23 19.61
CA ASN A 123 -7.35 -26.61 20.62
C ASN A 123 -8.49 -27.56 20.99
N GLN A 124 -8.38 -28.21 22.16
CA GLN A 124 -9.38 -29.16 22.66
C GLN A 124 -10.72 -28.50 22.99
N GLU A 125 -10.72 -27.24 23.42
CA GLU A 125 -11.95 -26.51 23.80
C GLU A 125 -12.77 -26.07 22.58
N GLU A 126 -12.11 -25.75 21.46
CA GLU A 126 -12.77 -25.21 20.26
C GLU A 126 -12.89 -26.23 19.10
N GLY A 127 -12.38 -27.46 19.29
CA GLY A 127 -12.54 -28.58 18.35
C GLY A 127 -11.82 -28.39 17.00
N TRP A 128 -10.69 -27.68 16.98
CA TRP A 128 -9.92 -27.45 15.74
C TRP A 128 -8.42 -27.55 15.93
N LYS A 129 -7.72 -27.86 14.83
CA LYS A 129 -6.25 -27.95 14.79
C LYS A 129 -5.63 -26.87 13.91
N TRP A 130 -4.48 -26.37 14.32
CA TRP A 130 -3.62 -25.62 13.42
C TRP A 130 -3.13 -26.52 12.28
N GLY A 131 -3.20 -26.03 11.06
CA GLY A 131 -2.65 -26.69 9.89
C GLY A 131 -2.62 -25.76 8.68
N GLY A 132 -2.23 -26.26 7.52
CA GLY A 132 -2.02 -25.41 6.34
C GLY A 132 -0.81 -24.49 6.50
N CYS A 133 -0.82 -23.36 5.78
CA CYS A 133 0.27 -22.39 5.78
C CYS A 133 -0.19 -21.09 6.43
N SER A 134 0.15 -20.90 7.71
CA SER A 134 -0.03 -19.63 8.40
C SER A 134 0.95 -18.59 7.85
N ALA A 135 0.44 -17.42 7.49
CA ALA A 135 1.24 -16.33 6.94
C ALA A 135 2.22 -15.74 7.97
N ASP A 136 3.51 -15.62 7.65
CA ASP A 136 4.50 -14.98 8.52
C ASP A 136 4.66 -13.49 8.22
N ILE A 137 3.76 -12.68 8.78
CA ILE A 137 3.80 -11.22 8.61
C ILE A 137 4.99 -10.57 9.32
N LYS A 138 5.58 -11.23 10.34
CA LYS A 138 6.75 -10.69 11.04
C LYS A 138 7.94 -10.65 10.08
N TYR A 139 8.15 -11.74 9.33
CA TYR A 139 9.16 -11.79 8.27
C TYR A 139 8.93 -10.71 7.21
N GLY A 140 7.70 -10.57 6.71
CA GLY A 140 7.39 -9.55 5.69
C GLY A 140 7.63 -8.11 6.16
N ILE A 141 7.29 -7.79 7.41
CA ILE A 141 7.56 -6.46 8.00
C ILE A 141 9.07 -6.24 8.17
N GLU A 142 9.82 -7.23 8.65
CA GLU A 142 11.27 -7.11 8.80
C GLU A 142 11.96 -6.92 7.44
N PHE A 143 11.53 -7.68 6.44
CA PHE A 143 12.02 -7.56 5.07
C PHE A 143 11.72 -6.17 4.49
N SER A 144 10.46 -5.71 4.59
CA SER A 144 10.05 -4.38 4.12
C SER A 144 10.84 -3.28 4.83
N ARG A 145 11.07 -3.39 6.14
CA ARG A 145 11.91 -2.44 6.90
C ARG A 145 13.35 -2.41 6.40
N LYS A 146 13.95 -3.54 6.01
CA LYS A 146 15.33 -3.54 5.47
C LYS A 146 15.42 -2.79 4.13
N PHE A 147 14.33 -2.72 3.37
CA PHE A 147 14.27 -2.18 2.02
C PHE A 147 13.71 -0.75 1.92
N VAL A 148 12.59 -0.45 2.60
CA VAL A 148 11.88 0.84 2.60
C VAL A 148 12.17 1.67 3.86
N ASP A 149 12.72 1.05 4.93
CA ASP A 149 13.04 1.68 6.22
C ASP A 149 11.86 2.36 6.94
N VAL A 150 10.69 1.70 6.89
CA VAL A 150 9.47 2.13 7.59
C VAL A 150 9.06 1.06 8.61
N ARG A 151 8.59 1.50 9.79
CA ARG A 151 8.07 0.60 10.84
C ARG A 151 6.56 0.40 10.68
N LEU A 152 6.12 -0.85 10.53
CA LEU A 152 4.72 -1.21 10.29
C LEU A 152 4.15 -2.01 11.45
N PHE A 153 3.59 -1.34 12.45
CA PHE A 153 3.05 -1.99 13.65
C PHE A 153 1.60 -2.48 13.50
N PHE A 154 0.84 -1.95 12.55
CA PHE A 154 -0.59 -2.26 12.42
C PHE A 154 -0.87 -3.57 11.66
N CYS A 155 0.05 -4.02 10.80
CA CYS A 155 -0.14 -5.23 9.98
C CYS A 155 -0.21 -6.51 10.83
N THR A 156 0.53 -6.59 11.94
CA THR A 156 0.56 -7.79 12.80
C THR A 156 -0.76 -8.03 13.53
N LYS A 157 -1.47 -6.96 13.90
CA LYS A 157 -2.71 -7.03 14.71
C LYS A 157 -3.98 -7.32 13.89
N ARG A 158 -3.86 -7.51 12.57
CA ARG A 158 -5.00 -7.62 11.65
C ARG A 158 -5.01 -8.91 10.83
N MET A 159 -4.16 -9.86 11.19
CA MET A 159 -4.23 -11.22 10.64
C MET A 159 -5.57 -11.85 10.98
N LYS A 160 -6.10 -12.66 10.07
CA LYS A 160 -7.40 -13.33 10.24
C LYS A 160 -7.19 -14.82 10.41
N LEU A 161 -7.98 -15.45 11.25
CA LEU A 161 -8.04 -16.90 11.34
C LEU A 161 -9.02 -17.39 10.26
N GLU A 162 -8.53 -18.18 9.32
CA GLU A 162 -9.36 -18.87 8.34
C GLU A 162 -9.35 -20.36 8.64
N CYS A 163 -10.50 -21.00 8.45
CA CYS A 163 -10.70 -22.41 8.74
C CYS A 163 -11.36 -23.12 7.57
N LYS A 164 -10.91 -24.36 7.29
CA LYS A 164 -11.57 -25.28 6.37
C LYS A 164 -12.15 -26.46 7.13
N CYS A 165 -13.40 -26.75 6.85
CA CYS A 165 -14.15 -27.86 7.43
C CYS A 165 -13.94 -29.14 6.61
N HIS A 166 -13.74 -30.26 7.29
CA HIS A 166 -13.41 -31.56 6.69
C HIS A 166 -14.38 -32.67 7.11
N GLY A 167 -15.49 -32.36 7.78
CA GLY A 167 -16.48 -33.36 8.19
C GLY A 167 -17.32 -33.88 7.01
N VAL A 168 -18.00 -35.01 7.25
CA VAL A 168 -18.89 -35.66 6.28
C VAL A 168 -19.92 -34.65 5.75
N SER A 169 -20.14 -34.64 4.44
CA SER A 169 -21.05 -33.71 3.73
C SER A 169 -20.75 -32.22 3.95
N GLY A 170 -19.49 -31.85 4.25
CA GLY A 170 -19.08 -30.46 4.47
C GLY A 170 -19.33 -29.95 5.90
N SER A 171 -19.64 -30.85 6.85
CA SER A 171 -19.78 -30.48 8.25
C SER A 171 -18.46 -29.99 8.87
N CYS A 172 -18.57 -29.12 9.88
CA CYS A 172 -17.42 -28.50 10.57
C CYS A 172 -17.03 -29.19 11.89
N THR A 173 -17.39 -30.47 12.06
CA THR A 173 -17.05 -31.27 13.26
C THR A 173 -15.54 -31.43 13.46
N THR A 174 -14.78 -31.42 12.36
CA THR A 174 -13.33 -31.24 12.38
C THR A 174 -12.98 -30.15 11.37
N LYS A 175 -12.25 -29.14 11.84
CA LYS A 175 -11.76 -28.06 10.98
C LYS A 175 -10.26 -27.83 11.21
N THR A 176 -9.59 -27.44 10.14
CA THR A 176 -8.18 -27.03 10.15
C THR A 176 -8.11 -25.54 9.91
N CYS A 177 -7.37 -24.80 10.73
CA CYS A 177 -7.27 -23.35 10.58
C CYS A 177 -5.83 -22.88 10.42
N TRP A 178 -5.66 -21.75 9.72
CA TRP A 178 -4.40 -21.04 9.50
C TRP A 178 -4.63 -19.54 9.60
N THR A 179 -3.57 -18.77 9.87
CA THR A 179 -3.65 -17.31 9.84
C THR A 179 -3.41 -16.78 8.44
N THR A 180 -4.31 -15.96 7.91
CA THR A 180 -4.19 -15.28 6.62
C THR A 180 -3.97 -13.77 6.77
N LEU A 181 -3.45 -13.16 5.71
CA LEU A 181 -3.34 -11.71 5.60
C LEU A 181 -4.74 -11.09 5.42
N PRO A 182 -5.00 -9.90 5.98
CA PRO A 182 -6.22 -9.17 5.69
C PRO A 182 -6.24 -8.72 4.22
N LYS A 183 -7.43 -8.35 3.74
CA LYS A 183 -7.57 -7.66 2.45
C LYS A 183 -6.78 -6.35 2.52
N PHE A 184 -5.98 -6.07 1.49
CA PHE A 184 -5.11 -4.89 1.50
C PHE A 184 -5.89 -3.55 1.59
N ARG A 185 -7.14 -3.54 1.11
CA ARG A 185 -8.07 -2.42 1.30
C ARG A 185 -8.29 -2.03 2.76
N GLU A 186 -8.32 -3.01 3.68
CA GLU A 186 -8.48 -2.75 5.12
C GLU A 186 -7.25 -2.03 5.69
N ILE A 187 -6.05 -2.37 5.21
CA ILE A 187 -4.80 -1.67 5.53
C ILE A 187 -4.86 -0.23 5.03
N GLY A 188 -5.33 -0.03 3.79
CA GLY A 188 -5.53 1.30 3.22
C GLY A 188 -6.41 2.20 4.08
N TYR A 189 -7.55 1.70 4.57
CA TYR A 189 -8.43 2.46 5.46
C TYR A 189 -7.79 2.82 6.80
N VAL A 190 -7.06 1.88 7.42
CA VAL A 190 -6.36 2.14 8.69
C VAL A 190 -5.29 3.22 8.51
N LEU A 191 -4.49 3.13 7.44
CA LEU A 191 -3.49 4.14 7.13
C LEU A 191 -4.15 5.49 6.78
N LYS A 192 -5.33 5.49 6.16
CA LYS A 192 -6.04 6.73 5.83
C LYS A 192 -6.54 7.44 7.09
N ASP A 193 -7.03 6.70 8.09
CA ASP A 193 -7.36 7.26 9.41
C ASP A 193 -6.12 7.86 10.09
N LYS A 194 -4.98 7.15 10.03
CA LYS A 194 -3.70 7.65 10.54
C LYS A 194 -3.22 8.91 9.80
N TYR A 195 -3.45 9.00 8.50
CA TYR A 195 -3.13 10.19 7.71
C TYR A 195 -3.97 11.40 8.15
N ASN A 196 -5.27 11.21 8.41
CA ASN A 196 -6.15 12.29 8.86
C ASN A 196 -5.70 12.84 10.23
N LYS A 197 -5.02 12.02 11.03
CA LYS A 197 -4.50 12.35 12.38
C LYS A 197 -2.97 12.53 12.39
N ALA A 198 -2.34 12.70 11.23
CA ALA A 198 -0.88 12.79 11.13
C ALA A 198 -0.34 13.99 11.91
N VAL A 199 0.85 13.83 12.50
CA VAL A 199 1.43 14.78 13.45
C VAL A 199 2.55 15.58 12.80
N HIS A 200 2.48 16.90 12.88
CA HIS A 200 3.57 17.78 12.44
C HIS A 200 4.72 17.71 13.45
N VAL A 201 5.94 17.45 12.99
CA VAL A 201 7.12 17.30 13.83
C VAL A 201 8.24 18.24 13.39
N GLU A 202 9.03 18.68 14.35
CA GLU A 202 10.26 19.42 14.11
C GLU A 202 11.47 18.47 14.25
N VAL A 203 12.43 18.59 13.33
CA VAL A 203 13.69 17.84 13.39
C VAL A 203 14.65 18.55 14.36
N VAL A 204 15.01 17.89 15.44
CA VAL A 204 16.05 18.36 16.36
C VAL A 204 17.37 17.74 15.95
N ARG A 205 18.21 18.54 15.32
CA ARG A 205 19.57 18.13 14.96
C ARG A 205 20.42 17.97 16.20
N ALA A 206 21.28 16.95 16.18
CA ALA A 206 22.24 16.69 17.21
C ALA A 206 23.19 17.89 17.41
N SER A 207 23.22 18.48 18.61
CA SER A 207 24.17 19.55 18.96
C SER A 207 25.53 19.00 19.42
N ARG A 208 25.61 17.71 19.78
CA ARG A 208 26.85 17.03 20.21
C ARG A 208 27.00 15.69 19.50
N LEU A 209 28.26 15.26 19.31
CA LEU A 209 28.71 13.99 18.70
C LEU A 209 28.06 12.70 19.25
N ARG A 210 27.28 12.75 20.34
CA ARG A 210 26.70 11.56 21.01
C ARG A 210 25.17 11.53 21.07
N GLN A 211 24.45 12.51 20.54
CA GLN A 211 22.99 12.44 20.49
C GLN A 211 22.52 12.20 19.05
N PRO A 212 21.64 11.22 18.79
CA PRO A 212 21.06 11.06 17.47
C PRO A 212 20.05 12.18 17.18
N THR A 213 19.91 12.55 15.90
CA THR A 213 18.82 13.43 15.46
C THR A 213 17.47 12.81 15.83
N PHE A 214 16.56 13.59 16.40
CA PHE A 214 15.25 13.09 16.82
C PHE A 214 14.11 14.03 16.44
N LEU A 215 12.90 13.48 16.40
CA LEU A 215 11.67 14.20 16.08
C LEU A 215 10.96 14.64 17.35
N LYS A 216 10.49 15.89 17.39
CA LYS A 216 9.69 16.42 18.49
C LYS A 216 8.36 16.99 17.99
N VAL A 217 7.32 16.85 18.80
CA VAL A 217 6.05 17.55 18.67
C VAL A 217 6.08 18.75 19.61
N LYS A 218 5.85 19.96 19.07
CA LYS A 218 5.81 21.19 19.87
C LYS A 218 4.54 21.22 20.72
N LYS A 219 4.67 21.31 22.04
CA LYS A 219 3.57 21.57 22.97
C LYS A 219 3.73 22.94 23.64
N THR A 220 2.66 23.42 24.27
CA THR A 220 2.67 24.67 25.03
C THR A 220 3.74 24.68 26.10
N HIS A 221 3.92 23.56 26.83
CA HIS A 221 4.92 23.41 27.89
C HIS A 221 5.74 22.13 27.67
N GLY A 222 6.82 22.24 26.87
CA GLY A 222 7.77 21.15 26.62
C GLY A 222 7.59 20.47 25.26
N TYR A 223 8.17 19.27 25.13
CA TYR A 223 8.13 18.48 23.90
C TYR A 223 7.61 17.07 24.18
N GLN A 224 6.91 16.51 23.20
CA GLN A 224 6.51 15.10 23.21
C GLN A 224 7.15 14.38 22.03
N LYS A 225 7.63 13.16 22.26
CA LYS A 225 8.06 12.26 21.18
C LYS A 225 6.80 11.66 20.50
N PRO A 226 6.72 11.67 19.16
CA PRO A 226 5.61 11.02 18.45
C PRO A 226 5.55 9.52 18.77
N LEU A 227 4.36 8.92 18.71
CA LEU A 227 4.22 7.48 18.90
C LEU A 227 4.81 6.74 17.70
N GLU A 228 5.28 5.51 17.93
CA GLU A 228 5.81 4.69 16.82
C GLU A 228 4.74 4.29 15.79
N THR A 229 3.46 4.50 16.11
CA THR A 229 2.32 4.23 15.22
C THR A 229 1.77 5.47 14.52
N ASP A 230 2.37 6.63 14.73
CA ASP A 230 1.91 7.88 14.14
C ASP A 230 2.53 8.07 12.75
N LEU A 231 1.72 8.56 11.81
CA LEU A 231 2.27 9.16 10.61
C LEU A 231 2.72 10.58 10.96
N VAL A 232 3.96 10.91 10.62
CA VAL A 232 4.58 12.20 10.95
C VAL A 232 4.99 12.91 9.68
N TYR A 233 4.97 14.23 9.71
CA TYR A 233 5.38 15.07 8.59
C TYR A 233 6.13 16.31 9.10
N ILE A 234 7.08 16.79 8.30
CA ILE A 234 7.98 17.90 8.67
C ILE A 234 7.60 19.21 7.97
N GLU A 235 6.90 19.13 6.84
CA GLU A 235 6.54 20.28 6.01
C GLU A 235 5.04 20.29 5.74
N ARG A 236 4.44 21.48 5.72
CA ARG A 236 3.01 21.61 5.41
C ARG A 236 2.74 21.17 3.97
N SER A 237 1.62 20.50 3.77
CA SER A 237 1.16 20.10 2.43
C SER A 237 1.07 21.33 1.51
N PRO A 238 1.63 21.28 0.30
CA PRO A 238 1.56 22.38 -0.67
C PRO A 238 0.12 22.56 -1.20
N ASN A 239 -0.08 23.61 -1.99
CA ASN A 239 -1.33 23.79 -2.71
C ASN A 239 -1.34 22.86 -3.94
N TYR A 240 -2.27 21.91 -3.99
CA TYR A 240 -2.39 20.96 -5.11
C TYR A 240 -3.31 21.43 -6.25
N CYS A 241 -3.78 22.69 -6.23
CA CYS A 241 -4.69 23.22 -7.24
C CYS A 241 -4.03 23.47 -8.59
N GLU A 242 -2.80 24.00 -8.56
CA GLU A 242 -2.01 24.35 -9.74
C GLU A 242 -0.86 23.36 -9.92
N GLU A 243 -0.35 23.28 -11.14
CA GLU A 243 0.87 22.53 -11.43
C GLU A 243 2.09 23.26 -10.85
N ASP A 244 2.93 22.53 -10.13
CA ASP A 244 4.17 23.03 -9.58
C ASP A 244 5.21 21.92 -9.53
N ALA A 245 6.18 22.00 -10.44
CA ALA A 245 7.28 21.05 -10.52
C ALA A 245 8.16 21.02 -9.25
N LYS A 246 8.23 22.10 -8.47
CA LYS A 246 9.05 22.15 -7.24
C LYS A 246 8.46 21.27 -6.15
N THR A 247 7.15 21.39 -5.93
CA THR A 247 6.42 20.57 -4.94
C THR A 247 5.98 19.21 -5.50
N GLY A 248 6.02 19.04 -6.83
CA GLY A 248 5.54 17.83 -7.52
C GLY A 248 4.02 17.81 -7.69
N SER A 249 3.36 18.96 -7.61
CA SER A 249 1.91 19.07 -7.85
C SER A 249 1.63 19.02 -9.35
N VAL A 250 0.68 18.19 -9.78
CA VAL A 250 0.22 18.12 -11.18
C VAL A 250 -0.96 19.05 -11.48
N GLY A 251 -1.49 19.73 -10.46
CA GLY A 251 -2.70 20.54 -10.55
C GLY A 251 -4.00 19.74 -10.64
N THR A 252 -5.13 20.45 -10.68
CA THR A 252 -6.47 19.85 -10.79
C THR A 252 -7.17 20.14 -12.12
N GLN A 253 -6.52 20.83 -13.05
CA GLN A 253 -7.07 21.11 -14.37
C GLN A 253 -7.41 19.80 -15.11
N GLY A 254 -8.57 19.77 -15.77
CA GLY A 254 -9.06 18.59 -16.48
C GLY A 254 -9.56 17.44 -15.60
N ARG A 255 -9.50 17.56 -14.27
CA ARG A 255 -9.97 16.50 -13.36
C ARG A 255 -11.50 16.45 -13.27
N LEU A 256 -12.01 15.23 -13.17
CA LEU A 256 -13.42 14.97 -12.94
C LEU A 256 -13.86 15.47 -11.57
N CYS A 257 -14.96 16.21 -11.51
CA CYS A 257 -15.57 16.66 -10.28
C CYS A 257 -17.06 16.34 -10.21
N ASN A 258 -17.62 16.36 -9.00
CA ASN A 258 -19.01 16.09 -8.74
C ASN A 258 -19.75 17.39 -8.40
N ARG A 259 -20.71 17.80 -9.22
CA ARG A 259 -21.44 19.07 -9.02
C ARG A 259 -22.31 19.08 -7.77
N THR A 260 -22.80 17.93 -7.31
CA THR A 260 -23.74 17.84 -6.19
C THR A 260 -23.08 17.52 -4.85
N SER A 261 -21.80 17.12 -4.85
CA SER A 261 -21.09 16.77 -3.61
C SER A 261 -20.55 18.01 -2.91
N PRO A 262 -20.80 18.16 -1.59
CA PRO A 262 -20.15 19.19 -0.77
C PRO A 262 -18.75 18.76 -0.28
N HIS A 263 -18.30 17.54 -0.60
CA HIS A 263 -17.03 16.99 -0.12
C HIS A 263 -15.88 17.30 -1.09
N THR A 264 -14.72 16.68 -0.89
CA THR A 264 -13.50 16.97 -1.66
C THR A 264 -13.61 16.63 -3.16
N ASP A 265 -14.53 15.74 -3.54
CA ASP A 265 -14.90 15.47 -4.94
C ASP A 265 -15.78 16.56 -5.56
N GLY A 266 -16.34 17.45 -4.74
CA GLY A 266 -17.16 18.57 -5.16
C GLY A 266 -16.43 19.50 -6.13
N CYS A 267 -17.11 19.99 -7.17
CA CYS A 267 -16.49 20.89 -8.15
C CYS A 267 -15.94 22.18 -7.53
N ASP A 268 -16.59 22.71 -6.49
CA ASP A 268 -16.11 23.91 -5.79
C ASP A 268 -14.74 23.68 -5.13
N LEU A 269 -14.57 22.53 -4.49
CA LEU A 269 -13.33 22.17 -3.80
C LEU A 269 -12.29 21.62 -4.76
N MET A 270 -12.63 20.72 -5.68
CA MET A 270 -11.67 20.10 -6.60
C MET A 270 -11.11 21.09 -7.62
N CYS A 271 -11.95 22.00 -8.13
CA CYS A 271 -11.56 22.98 -9.15
C CYS A 271 -11.05 24.30 -8.56
N CYS A 272 -10.95 24.38 -7.23
CA CYS A 272 -10.33 25.51 -6.52
C CYS A 272 -10.92 26.89 -6.90
N GLY A 273 -12.23 26.93 -7.18
CA GLY A 273 -12.92 28.16 -7.58
C GLY A 273 -12.76 28.58 -9.05
N ARG A 274 -11.99 27.85 -9.88
CA ARG A 274 -11.83 28.16 -11.33
C ARG A 274 -13.08 27.85 -12.17
N GLY A 275 -14.05 27.13 -11.58
CA GLY A 275 -15.21 26.60 -12.27
C GLY A 275 -14.89 25.29 -13.02
N TYR A 276 -15.88 24.81 -13.77
CA TYR A 276 -15.81 23.52 -14.47
C TYR A 276 -16.49 23.60 -15.85
N ASN A 277 -16.07 22.71 -16.75
CA ASN A 277 -16.71 22.46 -18.03
C ASN A 277 -17.71 21.31 -17.89
N THR A 278 -18.82 21.37 -18.62
CA THR A 278 -19.83 20.31 -18.66
C THR A 278 -19.79 19.64 -20.03
N HIS A 279 -19.63 18.32 -20.02
CA HIS A 279 -19.65 17.50 -21.23
C HIS A 279 -20.81 16.50 -21.14
N GLN A 280 -21.59 16.38 -22.21
CA GLN A 280 -22.68 15.40 -22.30
C GLN A 280 -22.20 14.16 -23.05
N TYR A 281 -22.38 12.99 -22.45
CA TYR A 281 -22.05 11.70 -23.05
C TYR A 281 -23.19 10.71 -22.90
N THR A 282 -23.40 9.89 -23.92
CA THR A 282 -24.35 8.77 -23.85
C THR A 282 -23.61 7.54 -23.33
N LYS A 283 -23.87 7.16 -22.08
CA LYS A 283 -23.34 5.92 -21.50
C LYS A 283 -24.19 4.75 -22.00
N VAL A 284 -23.54 3.74 -22.58
CA VAL A 284 -24.20 2.53 -23.09
C VAL A 284 -23.76 1.33 -22.26
N TRP A 285 -24.69 0.50 -21.81
CA TRP A 285 -24.39 -0.73 -21.06
C TRP A 285 -25.41 -1.83 -21.33
N GLN A 286 -25.02 -3.06 -20.98
CA GLN A 286 -25.91 -4.22 -21.05
C GLN A 286 -26.84 -4.23 -19.84
N CYS A 287 -28.15 -4.24 -20.09
CA CYS A 287 -29.20 -4.16 -19.08
C CYS A 287 -30.24 -5.28 -19.30
N ASN A 288 -31.12 -5.47 -18.31
CA ASN A 288 -32.23 -6.43 -18.41
C ASN A 288 -31.79 -7.84 -18.84
N CYS A 289 -30.62 -8.26 -18.33
CA CYS A 289 -30.01 -9.53 -18.67
C CYS A 289 -30.82 -10.70 -18.12
N LYS A 290 -31.22 -11.63 -19.00
CA LYS A 290 -31.92 -12.87 -18.64
C LYS A 290 -31.05 -14.07 -18.96
N PHE A 291 -30.84 -14.93 -17.96
CA PHE A 291 -30.21 -16.23 -18.16
C PHE A 291 -31.19 -17.16 -18.88
N GLN A 292 -30.77 -17.72 -20.00
CA GLN A 292 -31.50 -18.75 -20.71
C GLN A 292 -30.96 -20.11 -20.26
N TRP A 293 -31.84 -21.06 -19.94
CA TRP A 293 -31.48 -22.38 -19.39
C TRP A 293 -30.79 -23.31 -20.40
N CYS A 294 -30.13 -22.74 -21.41
CA CYS A 294 -29.23 -23.38 -22.36
C CYS A 294 -27.85 -22.66 -22.40
N CYS A 295 -27.43 -22.14 -21.24
CA CYS A 295 -26.07 -21.69 -20.92
C CYS A 295 -25.62 -20.33 -21.48
N PHE A 296 -26.53 -19.44 -21.85
CA PHE A 296 -26.14 -18.07 -22.23
C PHE A 296 -27.02 -17.01 -21.58
N VAL A 297 -26.46 -15.81 -21.45
CA VAL A 297 -27.15 -14.63 -20.94
C VAL A 297 -27.51 -13.74 -22.13
N LYS A 298 -28.81 -13.44 -22.29
CA LYS A 298 -29.28 -12.47 -23.27
C LYS A 298 -29.58 -11.15 -22.58
N CYS A 299 -28.92 -10.07 -22.99
CA CYS A 299 -29.10 -8.73 -22.47
C CYS A 299 -29.63 -7.79 -23.54
N ASN A 300 -30.30 -6.71 -23.11
CA ASN A 300 -30.63 -5.59 -23.97
C ASN A 300 -29.50 -4.55 -23.89
N THR A 301 -29.36 -3.74 -24.94
CA THR A 301 -28.47 -2.57 -24.90
C THR A 301 -29.28 -1.37 -24.41
N CYS A 302 -28.94 -0.85 -23.23
CA CYS A 302 -29.50 0.38 -22.68
C CYS A 302 -28.53 1.53 -22.88
N SER A 303 -29.07 2.75 -22.95
CA SER A 303 -28.29 3.98 -23.02
C SER A 303 -28.91 5.08 -22.16
N GLU A 304 -28.08 5.86 -21.49
CA GLU A 304 -28.49 7.03 -20.71
C GLU A 304 -27.58 8.22 -21.02
N ARG A 305 -28.17 9.40 -21.17
CA ARG A 305 -27.42 10.65 -21.31
C ARG A 305 -26.96 11.09 -19.93
N THR A 306 -25.65 11.17 -19.75
CA THR A 306 -25.02 11.57 -18.50
C THR A 306 -24.14 12.80 -18.71
N GLU A 307 -24.12 13.68 -17.71
CA GLU A 307 -23.24 14.85 -17.69
C GLU A 307 -21.97 14.52 -16.90
N VAL A 308 -20.84 14.96 -17.44
CA VAL A 308 -19.52 14.82 -16.83
C VAL A 308 -18.92 16.21 -16.66
N PHE A 309 -18.49 16.54 -15.44
CA PHE A 309 -17.93 17.83 -15.09
C PHE A 309 -16.41 17.72 -14.93
N THR A 310 -15.66 18.61 -15.58
CA THR A 310 -14.19 18.64 -15.54
C THR A 310 -13.71 20.03 -15.10
N CYS A 311 -12.72 20.10 -14.23
CA CYS A 311 -12.18 21.38 -13.78
C CYS A 311 -11.51 22.16 -14.92
N LYS A 312 -11.74 23.47 -14.94
CA LYS A 312 -11.06 24.39 -15.85
C LYS A 312 -9.58 24.58 -15.51
#